data_AF-A0A9P4WT00-F1
#
_entry.id   AF-A0A9P4WT00-F1
#
_cell.length_a   1.000
_cell.length_b   1.000
_cell.length_c   1.000
_cell.angle_alpha   90.00
_cell.angle_beta   90.00
_cell.angle_gamma   90.00
#
_symmetry.space_group_name_H-M   'P 1'
#
loop_
_entity.id
_entity.type
_entity.pdbx_description
1 polymer ?
#
loop_
_entity_poly.entity_id
_entity_poly.type
_entity_poly.pdbx_seq_one_letter_code
_entity_poly.pdbx_strand_id
1 'polypeptide(L)'
;MPSKKTYRIALEQGQDRYGGNYWLAMAQYFIAAEQPHLLAAIAPLEGAVDPFREDSFRGGVPGVKFARSIAEILRGKRGQQDWAAMIESNPTPNDFFVDKPVNFSKIKVPAYIGGGYSTNIHTLGSLRAFAGISHQDKWKVTSHLYFNGSTNRYRLVVHSTQEYYDLYSPQRTEDLVRIFDGYLKSVPTDWSATPPVRLALLAYAKPTIVDIPFPDLPWHSPSAQPMTLHLAPNLTLSPTKLSQSNILAYLAGTPEILSFTYTSPSRAALAGPSTLTGDTSLPSSLTMTPLWPSMLILRNTCDMVQMVDGLHRQALLMEYELK
;
A
#
# COMPACT_ATOMS: atom_id res chain seq x y z
N MET A 1 46.93 -12.71 12.26
CA MET A 1 45.99 -11.75 12.87
C MET A 1 44.62 -12.39 12.89
N PRO A 2 43.90 -12.45 14.03
CA PRO A 2 42.53 -12.96 14.03
C PRO A 2 41.68 -12.03 13.15
N SER A 3 40.87 -12.58 12.25
CA SER A 3 39.94 -11.76 11.45
C SER A 3 39.05 -10.97 12.41
N LYS A 4 38.98 -9.65 12.25
CA LYS A 4 38.01 -8.83 12.98
C LYS A 4 36.62 -9.40 12.68
N LYS A 5 35.95 -9.95 13.69
CA LYS A 5 34.53 -10.32 13.58
C LYS A 5 33.78 -9.07 13.16
N THR A 6 33.29 -9.05 11.93
CA THR A 6 32.44 -7.97 11.43
C THR A 6 31.03 -8.32 11.83
N TYR A 7 30.45 -7.56 12.74
CA TYR A 7 29.07 -7.75 13.18
C TYR A 7 28.15 -7.08 12.15
N ARG A 8 27.09 -7.79 11.73
CA ARG A 8 26.03 -7.27 10.86
C ARG A 8 24.69 -7.47 11.56
N ILE A 9 23.78 -6.53 11.37
CA ILE A 9 22.44 -6.54 11.95
C ILE A 9 21.43 -6.56 10.80
N ALA A 10 20.39 -7.38 10.92
CA ALA A 10 19.17 -7.20 10.14
C ALA A 10 18.04 -6.92 11.11
N LEU A 11 17.02 -6.24 10.60
CA LEU A 11 15.79 -6.04 11.33
C LEU A 11 14.76 -7.03 10.81
N GLU A 12 14.28 -7.86 11.72
CA GLU A 12 13.15 -8.76 11.55
C GLU A 12 12.03 -8.30 12.48
N GLN A 13 10.78 -8.54 12.08
CA GLN A 13 9.65 -8.30 12.96
C GLN A 13 9.59 -9.41 14.02
N GLY A 14 9.64 -9.01 15.28
CA GLY A 14 9.42 -9.91 16.40
C GLY A 14 7.95 -9.99 16.82
N GLN A 15 7.61 -10.99 17.62
CA GLN A 15 6.31 -11.07 18.30
C GLN A 15 6.31 -10.13 19.51
N ASP A 16 5.38 -9.18 19.55
CA ASP A 16 5.00 -8.50 20.80
C ASP A 16 3.57 -8.90 21.20
N ARG A 17 3.18 -8.54 22.43
CA ARG A 17 1.84 -8.86 22.97
C ARG A 17 0.68 -8.17 22.24
N TYR A 18 0.96 -7.29 21.27
CA TYR A 18 -0.01 -6.41 20.64
C TYR A 18 -0.05 -6.53 19.10
N GLY A 19 0.74 -7.41 18.50
CA GLY A 19 0.77 -7.59 17.05
C GLY A 19 1.56 -6.48 16.35
N GLY A 20 2.87 -6.48 16.53
CA GLY A 20 3.76 -5.42 16.04
C GLY A 20 4.03 -5.36 14.53
N ASN A 21 3.25 -5.96 13.62
CA ASN A 21 3.59 -5.94 12.18
C ASN A 21 3.71 -4.52 11.64
N TYR A 22 2.67 -3.71 11.85
CA TYR A 22 2.60 -2.34 11.35
C TYR A 22 3.75 -1.45 11.81
N TRP A 23 3.82 -1.15 13.11
CA TRP A 23 4.78 -0.18 13.65
C TRP A 23 6.22 -0.68 13.54
N LEU A 24 6.47 -1.99 13.68
CA LEU A 24 7.81 -2.53 13.53
C LEU A 24 8.26 -2.50 12.07
N ALA A 25 7.38 -2.71 11.08
CA ALA A 25 7.73 -2.47 9.67
C ALA A 25 8.00 -0.99 9.39
N MET A 26 7.16 -0.08 9.89
CA MET A 26 7.39 1.36 9.76
C MET A 26 8.78 1.75 10.29
N ALA A 27 9.11 1.31 11.51
CA ALA A 27 10.38 1.62 12.15
C ALA A 27 11.59 1.15 11.33
N GLN A 28 11.51 -0.01 10.66
CA GLN A 28 12.58 -0.50 9.80
C GLN A 28 12.90 0.47 8.65
N TYR A 29 11.89 1.04 8.02
CA TYR A 29 12.10 2.02 6.95
C TYR A 29 12.81 3.28 7.45
N PHE A 30 12.39 3.83 8.59
CA PHE A 30 13.05 5.00 9.18
C PHE A 30 14.47 4.70 9.64
N ILE A 31 14.70 3.56 10.29
CA ILE A 31 16.05 3.15 10.71
C ILE A 31 16.95 2.95 9.48
N ALA A 32 16.45 2.35 8.40
CA ALA A 32 17.23 2.17 7.18
C ALA A 32 17.55 3.51 6.49
N ALA A 33 16.67 4.51 6.59
CA ALA A 33 16.89 5.85 6.06
C ALA A 33 17.98 6.62 6.83
N GLU A 34 18.28 6.25 8.08
CA GLU A 34 19.42 6.76 8.85
C GLU A 34 20.77 6.13 8.44
N GLN A 35 20.75 5.15 7.53
CA GLN A 35 21.94 4.48 6.99
C GLN A 35 22.95 3.96 8.03
N PRO A 36 22.52 3.26 9.10
CA PRO A 36 23.45 2.69 10.08
C PRO A 36 24.42 1.71 9.41
N HIS A 37 25.72 1.92 9.60
CA HIS A 37 26.79 1.18 8.91
C HIS A 37 26.75 -0.34 9.07
N LEU A 38 26.14 -0.85 10.14
CA LEU A 38 26.05 -2.29 10.42
C LEU A 38 24.76 -2.94 9.93
N LEU A 39 23.80 -2.16 9.43
CA LEU A 39 22.53 -2.69 8.91
C LEU A 39 22.76 -3.32 7.54
N ALA A 40 22.47 -4.62 7.44
CA ALA A 40 22.74 -5.42 6.25
C ALA A 40 21.50 -5.68 5.40
N ALA A 41 20.30 -5.73 6.01
CA ALA A 41 19.02 -5.92 5.33
C ALA A 41 17.86 -5.54 6.26
N ILE A 42 16.68 -5.27 5.67
CA ILE A 42 15.40 -5.09 6.37
C ILE A 42 14.34 -6.03 5.79
N ALA A 43 13.35 -6.41 6.59
CA ALA A 43 12.15 -7.11 6.15
C ALA A 43 10.87 -6.45 6.70
N PRO A 44 10.47 -5.29 6.15
CA PRO A 44 9.24 -4.62 6.56
C PRO A 44 8.01 -5.29 5.93
N LEU A 45 7.29 -6.09 6.72
CA LEU A 45 6.04 -6.72 6.29
C LEU A 45 4.84 -5.92 6.82
N GLU A 46 4.07 -5.34 5.91
CA GLU A 46 2.85 -4.58 6.19
C GLU A 46 3.06 -3.30 7.02
N GLY A 47 3.99 -2.43 6.62
CA GLY A 47 4.21 -1.12 7.26
C GLY A 47 3.73 0.07 6.40
N ALA A 48 3.13 1.08 7.03
CA ALA A 48 2.92 2.37 6.37
C ALA A 48 4.26 3.09 6.13
N VAL A 49 4.26 3.96 5.14
CA VAL A 49 5.42 4.80 4.79
C VAL A 49 5.03 6.25 4.64
N ASP A 50 3.74 6.54 4.54
CA ASP A 50 3.17 7.88 4.56
C ASP A 50 1.80 7.84 5.27
N PRO A 51 1.78 7.82 6.62
CA PRO A 51 0.54 7.70 7.39
C PRO A 51 -0.48 8.79 7.09
N PHE A 52 -0.02 9.98 6.66
CA PHE A 52 -0.90 11.05 6.23
C PHE A 52 -1.71 10.63 5.00
N ARG A 53 -1.06 10.23 3.91
CA ARG A 53 -1.76 9.84 2.66
C ARG A 53 -2.42 8.46 2.73
N GLU A 54 -1.87 7.58 3.55
CA GLU A 54 -2.22 6.15 3.57
C GLU A 54 -3.26 5.79 4.61
N ASP A 55 -3.48 6.62 5.63
CA ASP A 55 -4.45 6.35 6.69
C ASP A 55 -5.28 7.59 6.99
N SER A 56 -4.63 8.68 7.36
CA SER A 56 -5.32 9.81 8.00
C SER A 56 -6.01 10.78 7.05
N PHE A 57 -5.61 10.86 5.77
CA PHE A 57 -6.17 11.76 4.76
C PHE A 57 -6.32 11.07 3.40
N ARG A 58 -6.84 9.83 3.40
CA ARG A 58 -7.12 9.10 2.15
C ARG A 58 -8.06 9.92 1.27
N GLY A 59 -7.61 10.25 0.05
CA GLY A 59 -8.39 11.09 -0.87
C GLY A 59 -8.64 12.52 -0.37
N GLY A 60 -7.85 13.01 0.60
CA GLY A 60 -8.05 14.32 1.24
C GLY A 60 -9.10 14.33 2.36
N VAL A 61 -9.67 13.17 2.69
CA VAL A 61 -10.72 13.03 3.71
C VAL A 61 -10.10 12.68 5.08
N PRO A 62 -10.27 13.52 6.12
CA PRO A 62 -9.70 13.26 7.44
C PRO A 62 -10.34 12.02 8.11
N GLY A 63 -9.49 11.03 8.41
CA GLY A 63 -9.82 9.79 9.10
C GLY A 63 -9.24 9.75 10.51
N VAL A 64 -10.02 10.21 11.50
CA VAL A 64 -9.52 10.37 12.89
C VAL A 64 -9.69 9.10 13.75
N LYS A 65 -10.62 8.21 13.39
CA LYS A 65 -11.02 7.07 14.23
C LYS A 65 -9.88 6.11 14.51
N PHE A 66 -9.16 5.67 13.47
CA PHE A 66 -8.06 4.73 13.62
C PHE A 66 -6.93 5.32 14.47
N ALA A 67 -6.55 6.58 14.19
CA ALA A 67 -5.59 7.34 14.99
C ALA A 67 -5.94 7.38 16.48
N ARG A 68 -7.20 7.66 16.83
CA ARG A 68 -7.67 7.64 18.23
C ARG A 68 -7.55 6.26 18.85
N SER A 69 -8.00 5.22 18.15
CA SER A 69 -7.92 3.84 18.66
C SER A 69 -6.47 3.42 18.94
N ILE A 70 -5.53 3.74 18.06
CA ILE A 70 -4.10 3.45 18.27
C ILE A 70 -3.56 4.24 19.48
N ALA A 71 -3.89 5.54 19.58
CA ALA A 71 -3.51 6.36 20.72
C ALA A 71 -4.11 5.87 22.05
N GLU A 72 -5.23 5.16 22.03
CA GLU A 72 -5.83 4.57 23.22
C GLU A 72 -5.12 3.28 23.66
N ILE A 73 -4.68 2.46 22.70
CA ILE A 73 -4.08 1.14 22.92
C ILE A 73 -2.57 1.23 23.20
N LEU A 74 -1.83 2.11 22.51
CA LEU A 74 -0.36 2.19 22.54
C LEU A 74 0.17 3.37 23.37
N ARG A 75 -0.27 3.49 24.63
CA ARG A 75 0.13 4.59 25.51
C ARG A 75 1.51 4.37 26.12
N GLY A 76 2.43 5.31 25.90
CA GLY A 76 3.71 5.39 26.59
C GLY A 76 3.60 5.96 28.01
N LYS A 77 4.64 5.78 28.83
CA LYS A 77 4.66 6.27 30.23
C LYS A 77 4.82 7.79 30.39
N ARG A 78 5.26 8.51 29.34
CA ARG A 78 5.68 9.92 29.41
C ARG A 78 4.92 10.81 28.42
N GLY A 79 3.68 10.43 28.12
CA GLY A 79 2.87 11.08 27.08
C GLY A 79 3.10 10.47 25.70
N GLN A 80 2.26 10.87 24.76
CA GLN A 80 2.29 10.46 23.37
C GLN A 80 1.96 11.65 22.48
N GLN A 81 2.45 11.62 21.24
CA GLN A 81 2.00 12.58 20.23
C GLN A 81 0.49 12.38 19.98
N ASP A 82 -0.28 13.46 20.06
CA ASP A 82 -1.71 13.42 19.78
C ASP A 82 -1.97 13.57 18.27
N TRP A 83 -1.74 12.48 17.54
CA TRP A 83 -1.95 12.45 16.09
C TRP A 83 -3.41 12.73 15.71
N ALA A 84 -4.37 12.27 16.51
CA ALA A 84 -5.79 12.52 16.30
C ALA A 84 -6.12 14.02 16.36
N ALA A 85 -5.65 14.71 17.40
CA ALA A 85 -5.83 16.16 17.51
C ALA A 85 -5.16 16.91 16.35
N MET A 86 -4.01 16.43 15.86
CA MET A 86 -3.33 17.02 14.70
C MET A 86 -4.16 16.88 13.42
N ILE A 87 -4.79 15.72 13.17
CA ILE A 87 -5.71 15.53 12.04
C ILE A 87 -6.90 16.50 12.14
N GLU A 88 -7.50 16.61 13.32
CA GLU A 88 -8.71 17.42 13.53
C GLU A 88 -8.47 18.92 13.39
N SER A 89 -7.32 19.39 13.87
CA SER A 89 -6.96 20.80 13.83
C SER A 89 -6.33 21.25 12.50
N ASN A 90 -5.93 20.31 11.64
CA ASN A 90 -5.22 20.62 10.39
C ASN A 90 -5.82 19.85 9.20
N PRO A 91 -6.80 20.42 8.49
CA PRO A 91 -7.50 19.74 7.40
C PRO A 91 -6.67 19.63 6.10
N THR A 92 -5.46 20.19 6.07
CA THR A 92 -4.58 20.23 4.89
C THR A 92 -3.15 19.83 5.26
N PRO A 93 -2.35 19.32 4.30
CA PRO A 93 -0.94 19.02 4.55
C PRO A 93 -0.21 20.27 5.05
N ASN A 94 0.52 20.14 6.15
CA ASN A 94 1.32 21.18 6.77
C ASN A 94 2.71 20.64 7.11
N ASP A 95 3.58 21.49 7.67
CA ASP A 95 4.95 21.11 8.04
C ASP A 95 5.00 19.90 8.99
N PHE A 96 3.99 19.76 9.86
CA PHE A 96 3.88 18.61 10.76
C PHE A 96 3.70 17.30 9.99
N PHE A 97 2.85 17.27 8.97
CA PHE A 97 2.58 16.07 8.19
C PHE A 97 3.64 15.79 7.12
N VAL A 98 4.23 16.83 6.51
CA VAL A 98 5.22 16.70 5.43
C VAL A 98 6.52 16.04 5.90
N ASP A 99 6.83 16.10 7.20
CA ASP A 99 8.00 15.46 7.82
C ASP A 99 7.82 13.94 8.06
N LYS A 100 6.59 13.41 7.95
CA LYS A 100 6.27 12.03 8.36
C LYS A 100 6.43 10.94 7.29
N PRO A 101 6.46 11.22 5.98
CA PRO A 101 6.76 10.18 5.00
C PRO A 101 8.21 9.69 5.07
N VAL A 102 8.42 8.41 4.78
CA VAL A 102 9.75 7.82 4.65
C VAL A 102 10.50 8.42 3.46
N ASN A 103 11.76 8.81 3.67
CA ASN A 103 12.63 9.21 2.58
C ASN A 103 13.33 8.00 1.94
N PHE A 104 12.69 7.39 0.94
CA PHE A 104 13.20 6.19 0.27
C PHE A 104 14.55 6.36 -0.42
N SER A 105 14.90 7.58 -0.85
CA SER A 105 16.20 7.83 -1.50
C SER A 105 17.39 7.51 -0.59
N LYS A 106 17.17 7.52 0.73
CA LYS A 106 18.17 7.19 1.75
C LYS A 106 18.27 5.69 2.07
N ILE A 107 17.29 4.87 1.68
CA ILE A 107 17.34 3.43 1.95
C ILE A 107 18.25 2.75 0.92
N LYS A 108 19.38 2.21 1.39
CA LYS A 108 20.44 1.60 0.54
C LYS A 108 20.68 0.11 0.80
N VAL A 109 20.07 -0.43 1.85
CA VAL A 109 20.16 -1.85 2.22
C VAL A 109 19.07 -2.65 1.51
N PRO A 110 19.32 -3.92 1.17
CA PRO A 110 18.28 -4.84 0.69
C PRO A 110 17.01 -4.83 1.56
N ALA A 111 15.84 -4.95 0.92
CA ALA A 111 14.56 -4.97 1.61
C ALA A 111 13.65 -6.10 1.10
N TYR A 112 13.08 -6.86 2.04
CA TYR A 112 11.97 -7.77 1.76
C TYR A 112 10.65 -7.17 2.26
N ILE A 113 9.86 -6.67 1.33
CA ILE A 113 8.66 -5.88 1.59
C ILE A 113 7.44 -6.81 1.48
N GLY A 114 6.61 -6.83 2.52
CA GLY A 114 5.33 -7.56 2.52
C GLY A 114 4.15 -6.59 2.49
N GLY A 115 3.09 -6.93 1.77
CA GLY A 115 1.77 -6.29 1.87
C GLY A 115 0.66 -7.34 1.89
N GLY A 116 -0.50 -7.03 2.43
CA GLY A 116 -1.66 -7.92 2.41
C GLY A 116 -2.90 -7.23 1.84
N TYR A 117 -3.79 -7.98 1.17
CA TYR A 117 -5.11 -7.46 0.77
C TYR A 117 -6.16 -7.55 1.91
N SER A 118 -5.79 -8.12 3.05
CA SER A 118 -6.72 -8.42 4.14
C SER A 118 -7.17 -7.19 4.92
N THR A 119 -6.40 -6.11 4.87
CA THR A 119 -6.73 -4.84 5.52
C THR A 119 -6.58 -3.68 4.54
N ASN A 120 -7.19 -2.55 4.88
CA ASN A 120 -7.04 -1.33 4.10
C ASN A 120 -5.88 -0.44 4.60
N ILE A 121 -5.04 -0.91 5.52
CA ILE A 121 -4.14 -0.04 6.30
C ILE A 121 -2.71 -0.01 5.75
N HIS A 122 -2.19 -1.12 5.22
CA HIS A 122 -0.74 -1.27 4.96
C HIS A 122 -0.34 -1.54 3.51
N THR A 123 -1.24 -2.12 2.70
CA THR A 123 -0.93 -2.54 1.32
C THR A 123 -0.37 -1.40 0.47
N LEU A 124 -0.96 -0.21 0.58
CA LEU A 124 -0.51 0.97 -0.15
C LEU A 124 0.90 1.38 0.26
N GLY A 125 1.22 1.29 1.56
CA GLY A 125 2.55 1.62 2.06
C GLY A 125 3.61 0.68 1.53
N SER A 126 3.34 -0.62 1.52
CA SER A 126 4.24 -1.63 0.95
C SER A 126 4.48 -1.44 -0.56
N LEU A 127 3.42 -1.14 -1.32
CA LEU A 127 3.53 -0.85 -2.76
C LEU A 127 4.32 0.44 -3.03
N ARG A 128 4.06 1.50 -2.24
CA ARG A 128 4.82 2.76 -2.34
C ARG A 128 6.28 2.58 -1.95
N ALA A 129 6.57 1.80 -0.92
CA ALA A 129 7.92 1.50 -0.49
C ALA A 129 8.70 0.81 -1.61
N PHE A 130 8.12 -0.24 -2.20
CA PHE A 130 8.75 -0.93 -3.32
C PHE A 130 8.98 0.00 -4.52
N ALA A 131 7.97 0.80 -4.91
CA ALA A 131 8.10 1.72 -6.03
C ALA A 131 9.08 2.90 -5.76
N GLY A 132 9.16 3.36 -4.51
CA GLY A 132 9.93 4.55 -4.12
C GLY A 132 11.39 4.26 -3.80
N ILE A 133 11.72 3.06 -3.33
CA ILE A 133 13.11 2.66 -3.09
C ILE A 133 13.79 2.46 -4.46
N SER A 134 14.78 3.32 -4.74
CA SER A 134 15.45 3.31 -6.04
C SER A 134 16.13 1.96 -6.31
N HIS A 135 15.68 1.30 -7.38
CA HIS A 135 16.31 0.11 -7.94
C HIS A 135 17.58 0.45 -8.77
N GLN A 136 17.90 1.74 -8.97
CA GLN A 136 18.97 2.18 -9.88
C GLN A 136 20.39 2.11 -9.29
N ASP A 137 20.55 1.78 -8.00
CA ASP A 137 21.87 1.44 -7.42
C ASP A 137 22.30 0.00 -7.79
N LYS A 138 22.05 -0.38 -9.05
CA LYS A 138 22.40 -1.68 -9.68
C LYS A 138 23.90 -1.93 -9.77
N TRP A 139 24.72 -0.88 -9.70
CA TRP A 139 26.14 -0.94 -10.07
C TRP A 139 27.10 -0.27 -9.08
N LYS A 140 26.59 0.41 -8.04
CA LYS A 140 27.43 1.20 -7.13
C LYS A 140 27.20 0.82 -5.66
N VAL A 141 27.52 -0.43 -5.32
CA VAL A 141 28.17 -0.72 -4.03
C VAL A 141 29.34 -1.65 -4.31
N THR A 142 30.49 -1.01 -4.46
CA THR A 142 31.82 -1.57 -4.25
C THR A 142 31.85 -2.38 -2.95
N SER A 143 32.31 -3.63 -3.06
CA SER A 143 32.75 -4.49 -1.97
C SER A 143 31.79 -4.65 -0.79
N HIS A 144 30.84 -5.59 -0.88
CA HIS A 144 30.75 -6.61 0.16
C HIS A 144 30.46 -7.95 -0.50
N LEU A 145 31.45 -8.82 -0.34
CA LEU A 145 31.50 -10.21 -0.75
C LEU A 145 30.13 -10.89 -0.50
N TYR A 146 29.74 -11.80 -1.41
CA TYR A 146 28.70 -12.83 -1.26
C TYR A 146 27.31 -12.63 -1.88
N PHE A 147 26.99 -11.54 -2.59
CA PHE A 147 25.82 -11.55 -3.48
C PHE A 147 26.22 -11.56 -4.96
N ASN A 148 26.16 -12.75 -5.56
CA ASN A 148 26.52 -13.00 -6.95
C ASN A 148 25.44 -12.45 -7.89
N GLY A 149 25.66 -11.29 -8.49
CA GLY A 149 25.01 -10.88 -9.75
C GLY A 149 23.52 -10.53 -9.74
N SER A 150 22.79 -10.62 -8.62
CA SER A 150 21.38 -10.20 -8.60
C SER A 150 21.26 -8.68 -8.61
N THR A 151 20.82 -8.14 -9.75
CA THR A 151 20.67 -6.69 -9.98
C THR A 151 19.47 -6.08 -9.25
N ASN A 152 18.64 -6.88 -8.57
CA ASN A 152 17.53 -6.38 -7.77
C ASN A 152 17.72 -6.82 -6.32
N ARG A 153 17.94 -5.87 -5.40
CA ARG A 153 18.13 -6.14 -3.96
C ARG A 153 16.83 -6.07 -3.17
N TYR A 154 15.73 -5.73 -3.84
CA TYR A 154 14.42 -5.54 -3.23
C TYR A 154 13.46 -6.62 -3.71
N ARG A 155 12.61 -7.08 -2.80
CA ARG A 155 11.56 -8.07 -3.07
C ARG A 155 10.26 -7.55 -2.51
N LEU A 156 9.18 -7.65 -3.28
CA LEU A 156 7.82 -7.38 -2.82
C LEU A 156 7.01 -8.67 -2.90
N VAL A 157 6.21 -8.90 -1.88
CA VAL A 157 5.16 -9.91 -1.93
C VAL A 157 3.86 -9.33 -1.39
N VAL A 158 2.76 -9.62 -2.09
CA VAL A 158 1.42 -9.23 -1.67
C VAL A 158 0.56 -10.47 -1.47
N HIS A 159 0.13 -10.74 -0.24
CA HIS A 159 -0.63 -11.95 0.12
C HIS A 159 -2.12 -11.67 0.33
N SER A 160 -2.92 -12.73 0.41
CA SER A 160 -4.39 -12.67 0.56
C SER A 160 -4.91 -13.01 1.95
N THR A 161 -4.01 -13.36 2.87
CA THR A 161 -4.32 -13.80 4.24
C THR A 161 -4.24 -12.63 5.22
N GLN A 162 -4.70 -12.85 6.46
CA GLN A 162 -4.51 -11.90 7.56
C GLN A 162 -3.00 -11.75 7.86
N GLU A 163 -2.55 -10.53 8.19
CA GLU A 163 -1.13 -10.16 8.35
C GLU A 163 -0.30 -11.10 9.27
N TYR A 164 -0.84 -11.53 10.41
CA TYR A 164 -0.14 -12.43 11.34
C TYR A 164 -0.15 -13.86 10.83
N TYR A 165 -1.22 -14.27 10.15
CA TYR A 165 -1.26 -15.57 9.52
C TYR A 165 -0.16 -15.69 8.47
N ASP A 166 0.05 -14.66 7.64
CA ASP A 166 1.15 -14.64 6.68
C ASP A 166 2.52 -14.59 7.37
N LEU A 167 2.69 -13.68 8.33
CA LEU A 167 3.94 -13.49 9.07
C LEU A 167 4.51 -14.80 9.62
N TYR A 168 3.63 -15.61 10.23
CA TYR A 168 4.01 -16.88 10.87
C TYR A 168 3.80 -18.11 9.96
N SER A 169 3.53 -17.91 8.67
CA SER A 169 3.45 -19.01 7.74
C SER A 169 4.83 -19.66 7.53
N PRO A 170 4.89 -20.97 7.26
CA PRO A 170 6.14 -21.64 6.89
C PRO A 170 6.82 -20.95 5.71
N GLN A 171 6.05 -20.59 4.68
CA GLN A 171 6.54 -19.91 3.48
C GLN A 171 7.20 -18.57 3.81
N ARG A 172 6.56 -17.75 4.66
CA ARG A 172 7.14 -16.46 5.07
C ARG A 172 8.40 -16.63 5.88
N THR A 173 8.38 -17.58 6.81
CA THR A 173 9.53 -17.89 7.67
C THR A 173 10.71 -18.35 6.83
N GLU A 174 10.49 -19.23 5.84
CA GLU A 174 11.51 -19.68 4.89
C GLU A 174 12.10 -18.51 4.08
N ASP A 175 11.27 -17.59 3.60
CA ASP A 175 11.74 -16.37 2.91
C ASP A 175 12.63 -15.50 3.81
N LEU A 176 12.21 -15.27 5.05
CA LEU A 176 12.97 -14.50 6.04
C LEU A 176 14.33 -15.14 6.34
N VAL A 177 14.36 -16.47 6.52
CA VAL A 177 15.63 -17.21 6.68
C VAL A 177 16.53 -17.02 5.47
N ARG A 178 16.01 -17.17 4.25
CA ARG A 178 16.82 -17.07 3.03
C ARG A 178 17.41 -15.69 2.79
N ILE A 179 16.67 -14.62 3.06
CA ILE A 179 17.21 -13.25 2.96
C ILE A 179 18.25 -12.99 4.04
N PHE A 180 17.98 -13.34 5.29
CA PHE A 180 18.87 -13.02 6.39
C PHE A 180 20.14 -13.89 6.39
N ASP A 181 20.06 -15.16 6.03
CA ASP A 181 21.25 -16.00 5.87
C ASP A 181 22.16 -15.47 4.75
N GLY A 182 21.57 -15.02 3.65
CA GLY A 182 22.29 -14.43 2.53
C GLY A 182 23.03 -13.13 2.90
N TYR A 183 22.37 -12.20 3.60
CA TYR A 183 22.96 -10.88 3.88
C TYR A 183 23.73 -10.79 5.22
N LEU A 184 23.32 -11.53 6.25
CA LEU A 184 23.98 -11.52 7.57
C LEU A 184 25.10 -12.53 7.67
N LYS A 185 24.82 -13.79 7.33
CA LYS A 185 25.77 -14.89 7.55
C LYS A 185 26.71 -15.07 6.35
N SER A 186 26.42 -14.41 5.23
CA SER A 186 27.18 -14.57 3.98
C SER A 186 27.21 -16.04 3.51
N VAL A 187 26.16 -16.78 3.82
CA VAL A 187 25.97 -18.16 3.38
C VAL A 187 25.31 -18.13 2.00
N PRO A 188 25.72 -18.97 1.03
CA PRO A 188 25.03 -19.07 -0.24
C PRO A 188 23.56 -19.43 -0.04
N THR A 189 22.65 -18.60 -0.55
CA THR A 189 21.22 -18.88 -0.61
C THR A 189 20.70 -18.71 -2.03
N ASP A 190 19.57 -19.33 -2.35
CA ASP A 190 18.88 -19.14 -3.63
C ASP A 190 18.00 -17.88 -3.67
N TRP A 191 18.11 -16.99 -2.66
CA TRP A 191 17.31 -15.76 -2.55
C TRP A 191 17.40 -14.87 -3.80
N SER A 192 18.55 -14.89 -4.47
CA SER A 192 18.76 -14.19 -5.73
C SER A 192 17.80 -14.64 -6.85
N ALA A 193 17.36 -15.89 -6.84
CA ALA A 193 16.41 -16.47 -7.78
C ALA A 193 14.95 -16.18 -7.41
N THR A 194 14.65 -15.72 -6.19
CA THR A 194 13.31 -15.28 -5.80
C THR A 194 12.87 -14.15 -6.75
N PRO A 195 11.66 -14.23 -7.36
CA PRO A 195 11.13 -13.18 -8.23
C PRO A 195 11.06 -11.81 -7.53
N PRO A 196 11.38 -10.69 -8.21
CA PRO A 196 11.27 -9.34 -7.67
C PRO A 196 9.94 -9.02 -7.02
N VAL A 197 8.84 -9.41 -7.65
CA VAL A 197 7.48 -9.20 -7.18
C VAL A 197 6.75 -10.54 -7.20
N ARG A 198 6.01 -10.84 -6.13
CA ARG A 198 5.06 -11.96 -6.06
C ARG A 198 3.70 -11.44 -5.62
N LEU A 199 2.63 -11.68 -6.37
CA LEU A 199 1.29 -11.23 -6.00
C LEU A 199 0.34 -12.41 -5.83
N ALA A 200 -0.55 -12.29 -4.85
CA ALA A 200 -1.79 -13.05 -4.82
C ALA A 200 -2.82 -12.43 -5.79
N LEU A 201 -3.51 -13.27 -6.54
CA LEU A 201 -4.71 -12.91 -7.30
C LEU A 201 -5.92 -13.44 -6.57
N LEU A 202 -6.66 -12.53 -5.96
CA LEU A 202 -7.92 -12.82 -5.29
C LEU A 202 -8.93 -13.33 -6.31
N ALA A 203 -9.58 -14.45 -6.00
CA ALA A 203 -10.57 -15.04 -6.88
C ALA A 203 -11.97 -15.00 -6.23
N TYR A 204 -12.96 -14.42 -6.89
CA TYR A 204 -14.32 -14.42 -6.35
C TYR A 204 -14.89 -15.85 -6.34
N ALA A 205 -15.37 -16.30 -5.17
CA ALA A 205 -15.91 -17.64 -4.95
C ALA A 205 -14.98 -18.81 -5.35
N LYS A 206 -13.67 -18.57 -5.46
CA LYS A 206 -12.66 -19.59 -5.76
C LYS A 206 -11.44 -19.39 -4.85
N PRO A 207 -10.59 -20.42 -4.70
CA PRO A 207 -9.31 -20.25 -4.01
C PRO A 207 -8.47 -19.16 -4.69
N THR A 208 -7.80 -18.36 -3.87
CA THR A 208 -6.83 -17.36 -4.35
C THR A 208 -5.65 -18.07 -4.99
N ILE A 209 -5.14 -17.52 -6.10
CA ILE A 209 -3.88 -17.96 -6.70
C ILE A 209 -2.76 -17.13 -6.06
N VAL A 210 -1.88 -17.76 -5.29
CA VAL A 210 -0.83 -17.07 -4.53
C VAL A 210 0.53 -17.13 -5.24
N ASP A 211 1.47 -16.28 -4.82
CA ASP A 211 2.87 -16.27 -5.28
C ASP A 211 3.08 -16.17 -6.80
N ILE A 212 2.21 -15.46 -7.52
CA ILE A 212 2.39 -15.27 -8.96
C ILE A 212 3.59 -14.36 -9.20
N PRO A 213 4.62 -14.83 -9.93
CA PRO A 213 5.88 -14.11 -10.07
C PRO A 213 5.82 -13.03 -11.15
N PHE A 214 6.42 -11.88 -10.86
CA PHE A 214 6.63 -10.79 -11.82
C PHE A 214 8.05 -10.22 -11.72
N PRO A 215 8.63 -9.75 -12.85
CA PRO A 215 9.95 -9.12 -12.87
C PRO A 215 9.96 -7.69 -12.28
N ASP A 216 8.79 -7.04 -12.22
CA ASP A 216 8.51 -5.75 -11.60
C ASP A 216 7.01 -5.69 -11.27
N LEU A 217 6.50 -4.56 -10.76
CA LEU A 217 5.07 -4.33 -10.60
C LEU A 217 4.33 -4.62 -11.92
N PRO A 218 3.24 -5.43 -11.92
CA PRO A 218 2.62 -5.90 -13.16
C PRO A 218 2.17 -4.80 -14.10
N TRP A 219 1.74 -3.64 -13.56
CA TRP A 219 1.31 -2.48 -14.34
C TRP A 219 2.47 -1.67 -14.95
N HIS A 220 3.73 -1.97 -14.62
CA HIS A 220 4.90 -1.47 -15.33
C HIS A 220 5.28 -2.37 -16.53
N SER A 221 4.70 -3.56 -16.62
CA SER A 221 5.00 -4.50 -17.71
C SER A 221 4.58 -3.90 -19.06
N PRO A 222 5.39 -4.04 -20.12
CA PRO A 222 4.96 -3.73 -21.48
C PRO A 222 3.73 -4.51 -21.94
N SER A 223 3.45 -5.67 -21.31
CA SER A 223 2.25 -6.47 -21.58
C SER A 223 1.00 -5.99 -20.83
N ALA A 224 1.13 -5.04 -19.90
CA ALA A 224 -0.01 -4.49 -19.18
C ALA A 224 -1.00 -3.84 -20.16
N GLN A 225 -2.27 -4.20 -20.04
CA GLN A 225 -3.35 -3.66 -20.87
C GLN A 225 -4.19 -2.69 -20.04
N PRO A 226 -3.86 -1.38 -20.02
CA PRO A 226 -4.71 -0.41 -19.34
C PRO A 226 -6.06 -0.33 -20.03
N MET A 227 -7.12 -0.41 -19.25
CA MET A 227 -8.49 -0.37 -19.74
C MET A 227 -9.20 0.84 -19.17
N THR A 228 -9.79 1.66 -20.04
CA THR A 228 -10.69 2.74 -19.64
C THR A 228 -12.12 2.28 -19.78
N LEU A 229 -12.91 2.47 -18.73
CA LEU A 229 -14.34 2.21 -18.70
C LEU A 229 -15.06 3.53 -18.39
N HIS A 230 -16.03 3.87 -19.22
CA HIS A 230 -16.84 5.07 -19.12
C HIS A 230 -18.15 4.79 -18.39
N LEU A 231 -18.56 5.71 -17.53
CA LEU A 231 -19.85 5.70 -16.84
C LEU A 231 -20.97 5.93 -17.85
N ALA A 232 -22.06 5.16 -17.76
CA ALA A 232 -23.25 5.29 -18.59
C ALA A 232 -24.52 5.56 -17.75
N PRO A 233 -25.52 6.28 -18.28
CA PRO A 233 -26.73 6.67 -17.54
C PRO A 233 -27.59 5.48 -17.09
N ASN A 234 -27.44 4.32 -17.73
CA ASN A 234 -28.10 3.07 -17.36
C ASN A 234 -27.36 2.31 -16.24
N LEU A 235 -26.47 2.98 -15.49
CA LEU A 235 -25.68 2.38 -14.40
C LEU A 235 -24.76 1.24 -14.86
N THR A 236 -24.21 1.36 -16.07
CA THR A 236 -23.20 0.42 -16.59
C THR A 236 -21.87 1.12 -16.84
N LEU A 237 -20.81 0.33 -16.93
CA LEU A 237 -19.49 0.74 -17.38
C LEU A 237 -19.28 0.21 -18.81
N SER A 238 -18.77 1.06 -19.70
CA SER A 238 -18.59 0.73 -21.11
C SER A 238 -17.19 1.11 -21.62
N PRO A 239 -16.53 0.29 -22.46
CA PRO A 239 -15.30 0.70 -23.14
C PRO A 239 -15.49 1.86 -24.12
N THR A 240 -16.74 2.11 -24.55
CA THR A 240 -17.08 3.17 -25.51
C THR A 240 -17.61 4.39 -24.78
N LYS A 241 -16.98 5.55 -25.01
CA LYS A 241 -17.47 6.85 -24.53
C LYS A 241 -18.77 7.21 -25.24
N LEU A 242 -19.79 7.63 -24.49
CA LEU A 242 -21.05 8.11 -25.05
C LEU A 242 -20.89 9.53 -25.63
N SER A 243 -21.60 9.80 -26.74
CA SER A 243 -21.56 11.12 -27.41
C SER A 243 -22.45 12.17 -26.72
N GLN A 244 -23.41 11.74 -25.91
CA GLN A 244 -24.33 12.62 -25.19
C GLN A 244 -23.99 12.67 -23.70
N SER A 245 -23.98 13.88 -23.15
CA SER A 245 -23.83 14.09 -21.71
C SER A 245 -25.10 13.69 -20.96
N ASN A 246 -24.93 13.08 -19.79
CA ASN A 246 -26.02 12.66 -18.92
C ASN A 246 -25.67 12.97 -17.47
N ILE A 247 -26.68 13.26 -16.67
CA ILE A 247 -26.55 13.57 -15.24
C ILE A 247 -27.19 12.44 -14.44
N LEU A 248 -26.46 11.95 -13.45
CA LEU A 248 -26.98 11.04 -12.43
C LEU A 248 -26.81 11.71 -11.07
N ALA A 249 -27.77 11.51 -10.18
CA ALA A 249 -27.78 12.11 -8.86
C ALA A 249 -28.18 11.07 -7.81
N TYR A 250 -27.73 11.29 -6.58
CA TYR A 250 -28.13 10.56 -5.39
C TYR A 250 -28.06 11.50 -4.19
N LEU A 251 -28.77 11.15 -3.12
CA LEU A 251 -28.78 11.95 -1.90
C LEU A 251 -27.68 11.47 -0.93
N ALA A 252 -26.59 12.23 -0.80
CA ALA A 252 -25.54 11.86 0.14
C ALA A 252 -26.02 11.96 1.60
N GLY A 253 -25.50 11.08 2.45
CA GLY A 253 -25.95 10.93 3.84
C GLY A 253 -27.13 9.96 4.02
N THR A 254 -27.67 9.45 2.92
CA THR A 254 -28.61 8.32 2.90
C THR A 254 -27.90 7.03 2.48
N PRO A 255 -28.58 5.87 2.54
CA PRO A 255 -28.06 4.63 1.97
C PRO A 255 -28.01 4.59 0.42
N GLU A 256 -28.44 5.65 -0.26
CA GLU A 256 -28.41 5.70 -1.73
C GLU A 256 -26.98 5.62 -2.27
N ILE A 257 -26.80 4.82 -3.32
CA ILE A 257 -25.54 4.64 -4.03
C ILE A 257 -25.78 4.58 -5.53
N LEU A 258 -24.92 5.21 -6.31
CA LEU A 258 -24.80 4.92 -7.73
C LEU A 258 -23.82 3.77 -7.91
N SER A 259 -24.29 2.65 -8.45
CA SER A 259 -23.45 1.47 -8.67
C SER A 259 -23.38 1.17 -10.16
N PHE A 260 -22.18 1.16 -10.72
CA PHE A 260 -21.95 0.90 -12.12
C PHE A 260 -21.35 -0.48 -12.33
N THR A 261 -21.93 -1.26 -13.24
CA THR A 261 -21.49 -2.64 -13.50
C THR A 261 -20.85 -2.76 -14.88
N TYR A 262 -19.68 -3.41 -14.93
CA TYR A 262 -19.07 -3.93 -16.16
C TYR A 262 -19.15 -5.45 -16.15
N THR A 263 -19.53 -6.06 -17.26
CA THR A 263 -19.40 -7.52 -17.46
C THR A 263 -18.31 -7.77 -18.50
N SER A 264 -17.20 -8.34 -18.05
CA SER A 264 -16.10 -8.69 -18.95
C SER A 264 -16.51 -9.81 -19.90
N PRO A 265 -16.21 -9.71 -21.21
CA PRO A 265 -16.52 -10.76 -22.18
C PRO A 265 -15.65 -12.01 -22.01
N SER A 266 -14.56 -11.90 -21.25
CA SER A 266 -13.63 -12.99 -20.95
C SER A 266 -13.13 -12.90 -19.51
N ARG A 267 -12.59 -14.02 -19.00
CA ARG A 267 -11.89 -14.04 -17.72
C ARG A 267 -10.67 -13.11 -17.80
N ALA A 268 -10.58 -12.18 -16.86
CA ALA A 268 -9.47 -11.24 -16.75
C ALA A 268 -9.00 -11.17 -15.29
N ALA A 269 -7.70 -10.97 -15.10
CA ALA A 269 -7.12 -10.61 -13.82
C ALA A 269 -6.80 -9.12 -13.82
N LEU A 270 -7.25 -8.42 -12.80
CA LEU A 270 -6.89 -7.02 -12.59
C LEU A 270 -5.72 -7.00 -11.61
N ALA A 271 -4.59 -6.44 -12.04
CA ALA A 271 -3.37 -6.42 -11.24
C ALA A 271 -2.73 -5.05 -11.36
N GLY A 272 -3.23 -4.10 -10.57
CA GLY A 272 -2.70 -2.75 -10.53
C GLY A 272 -3.65 -1.71 -9.97
N PRO A 273 -3.21 -0.44 -9.96
CA PRO A 273 -4.02 0.65 -9.47
C PRO A 273 -5.20 0.91 -10.42
N SER A 274 -6.38 1.09 -9.85
CA SER A 274 -7.53 1.65 -10.57
C SER A 274 -7.73 3.12 -10.20
N THR A 275 -8.12 3.93 -11.17
CA THR A 275 -8.44 5.35 -10.99
C THR A 275 -9.84 5.63 -11.52
N LEU A 276 -10.64 6.38 -10.76
CA LEU A 276 -11.91 6.93 -11.21
C LEU A 276 -11.73 8.42 -11.48
N THR A 277 -12.18 8.86 -12.65
CA THR A 277 -12.24 10.28 -13.04
C THR A 277 -13.68 10.61 -13.40
N GLY A 278 -14.19 11.74 -12.91
CA GLY A 278 -15.52 12.26 -13.22
C GLY A 278 -15.72 13.61 -12.54
N ASP A 279 -16.61 14.44 -13.07
CA ASP A 279 -16.59 15.86 -12.74
C ASP A 279 -17.80 16.33 -11.96
N THR A 280 -17.56 16.52 -10.66
CA THR A 280 -18.59 16.65 -9.64
C THR A 280 -19.04 18.09 -9.43
N SER A 281 -20.30 18.28 -9.06
CA SER A 281 -20.90 19.57 -8.70
C SER A 281 -21.85 19.38 -7.50
N LEU A 282 -22.21 20.46 -6.80
CA LEU A 282 -23.12 20.50 -5.66
C LEU A 282 -24.12 21.63 -5.90
N PRO A 283 -25.41 21.57 -5.48
CA PRO A 283 -26.30 22.71 -5.53
C PRO A 283 -25.71 23.90 -4.79
N SER A 284 -25.86 25.06 -5.42
CA SER A 284 -25.31 26.35 -4.98
C SER A 284 -25.76 26.81 -3.58
N SER A 285 -26.79 26.20 -3.01
CA SER A 285 -27.27 26.48 -1.64
C SER A 285 -26.41 25.85 -0.55
N LEU A 286 -25.46 24.98 -0.90
CA LEU A 286 -24.51 24.37 0.02
C LEU A 286 -23.15 25.08 -0.14
N THR A 287 -22.64 25.69 0.93
CA THR A 287 -21.26 26.19 0.94
C THR A 287 -20.30 25.02 0.70
N MET A 288 -19.27 25.22 -0.13
CA MET A 288 -18.18 24.26 -0.34
C MET A 288 -17.40 24.01 0.97
N THR A 289 -17.96 23.22 1.89
CA THR A 289 -17.15 22.26 2.62
C THR A 289 -16.55 21.32 1.58
N PRO A 290 -15.27 20.93 1.72
CA PRO A 290 -14.47 20.36 0.62
C PRO A 290 -15.24 19.28 -0.11
N LEU A 291 -15.17 19.20 -1.44
CA LEU A 291 -15.82 18.12 -2.19
C LEU A 291 -15.29 16.78 -1.65
N TRP A 292 -16.09 16.06 -0.87
CA TRP A 292 -15.77 14.71 -0.41
C TRP A 292 -16.26 13.80 -1.55
N PRO A 293 -15.40 13.29 -2.44
CA PRO A 293 -15.85 12.32 -3.42
C PRO A 293 -16.49 11.19 -2.63
N SER A 294 -17.79 11.02 -2.85
CA SER A 294 -18.51 9.96 -2.19
C SER A 294 -17.91 8.64 -2.66
N MET A 295 -17.54 7.87 -1.65
CA MET A 295 -17.07 6.50 -1.68
C MET A 295 -17.36 5.76 -3.00
N LEU A 296 -16.32 5.51 -3.79
CA LEU A 296 -16.35 4.47 -4.80
C LEU A 296 -16.08 3.13 -4.12
N ILE A 297 -17.12 2.31 -3.95
CA ILE A 297 -16.92 0.88 -3.69
C ILE A 297 -16.88 0.18 -5.05
N LEU A 298 -15.69 -0.16 -5.54
CA LEU A 298 -15.56 -1.14 -6.61
C LEU A 298 -15.86 -2.52 -6.02
N ARG A 299 -17.14 -2.93 -6.09
CA ARG A 299 -17.52 -4.32 -5.88
C ARG A 299 -17.26 -5.08 -7.17
N ASN A 300 -16.04 -5.55 -7.32
CA ASN A 300 -15.70 -6.43 -8.42
C ASN A 300 -16.23 -7.84 -8.10
N THR A 301 -17.14 -8.34 -8.94
CA THR A 301 -17.43 -9.78 -9.02
C THR A 301 -16.34 -10.54 -9.78
N CYS A 302 -15.37 -9.82 -10.35
CA CYS A 302 -14.11 -10.32 -10.90
C CYS A 302 -12.92 -9.71 -10.14
N ASP A 303 -12.31 -10.51 -9.28
CA ASP A 303 -10.88 -10.48 -8.95
C ASP A 303 -10.26 -9.08 -8.69
N MET A 304 -10.70 -8.41 -7.62
CA MET A 304 -9.92 -7.58 -6.69
C MET A 304 -10.85 -6.75 -5.80
N VAL A 305 -10.57 -6.70 -4.50
CA VAL A 305 -11.19 -5.76 -3.57
C VAL A 305 -10.32 -4.51 -3.51
N GLN A 306 -10.77 -3.39 -4.05
CA GLN A 306 -10.22 -2.08 -3.70
C GLN A 306 -11.07 -1.50 -2.58
N MET A 307 -10.48 -1.34 -1.40
CA MET A 307 -11.12 -0.69 -0.26
C MET A 307 -10.75 0.79 -0.23
N VAL A 308 -11.76 1.64 -0.37
CA VAL A 308 -11.71 3.04 0.08
C VAL A 308 -12.86 3.18 1.07
N ASP A 309 -12.56 3.30 2.37
CA ASP A 309 -13.54 3.62 3.40
C ASP A 309 -13.12 4.89 4.16
N GLY A 310 -14.13 5.70 4.44
CA GLY A 310 -14.10 6.98 5.14
C GLY A 310 -15.48 7.25 5.74
N LEU A 311 -15.90 6.44 6.71
CA LEU A 311 -17.06 6.66 7.57
C LEU A 311 -16.98 8.00 8.33
N HIS A 312 -17.57 9.09 7.83
CA HIS A 312 -18.24 10.14 8.62
C HIS A 312 -19.34 10.83 7.78
N ARG A 313 -20.53 10.96 8.36
CA ARG A 313 -21.72 11.55 7.74
C ARG A 313 -21.62 13.08 7.78
N GLN A 314 -21.84 13.75 6.65
CA GLN A 314 -22.50 15.06 6.57
C GLN A 314 -23.06 15.28 5.16
N ALA A 315 -24.20 15.98 5.10
CA ALA A 315 -25.11 16.07 3.96
C ALA A 315 -24.52 16.87 2.79
N LEU A 316 -24.60 16.31 1.58
CA LEU A 316 -24.26 17.01 0.33
C LEU A 316 -25.11 16.43 -0.82
N LEU A 317 -25.71 17.28 -1.62
CA LEU A 317 -26.44 16.91 -2.83
C LEU A 317 -25.47 17.17 -3.98
N MET A 318 -25.22 16.24 -4.92
CA MET A 318 -24.26 16.46 -6.02
C MET A 318 -24.95 16.41 -7.38
N GLU A 319 -24.77 17.46 -8.19
CA GLU A 319 -25.13 17.54 -9.61
C GLU A 319 -23.83 17.52 -10.43
N TYR A 320 -23.84 17.29 -11.74
CA TYR A 320 -22.59 17.22 -12.53
C TYR A 320 -22.87 17.89 -13.89
N GLU A 321 -21.98 18.76 -14.36
CA GLU A 321 -22.07 19.40 -15.68
C GLU A 321 -20.67 19.48 -16.30
N LEU A 322 -20.52 19.03 -17.54
CA LEU A 322 -19.25 19.10 -18.28
C LEU A 322 -19.42 19.43 -19.74
N LYS A 323 -18.51 20.30 -20.20
CA LYS A 323 -18.31 20.74 -21.58
C LYS A 323 -17.57 19.72 -22.42
#